data_AF-A0A967WEV3-F1
#
_entry.id   AF-A0A967WEV3-F1
#
_cell.length_a   1.000
_cell.length_b   1.000
_cell.length_c   1.000
_cell.angle_alpha   90.00
_cell.angle_beta   90.00
_cell.angle_gamma   90.00
#
_symmetry.space_group_name_H-M   'P 1'
#
loop_
_entity.id
_entity.type
_entity.pdbx_description
1 polymer ?
#
loop_
_entity_poly.entity_id
_entity_poly.type
_entity_poly.pdbx_seq_one_letter_code
_entity_poly.pdbx_strand_id
1 'polypeptide(L)' 'ARPLGQDIVEAAYGVHRLVNVQVAEGIRAITVREGHDQRRFALLAGGGAAGLHAVAVARELAMARVIVPRLAPVLS' A
#
# COMPACT_ATOMS: atom_id res chain seq x y z
N ALA A 1 -6.52 -1.48 20.94
CA ALA A 1 -6.95 -2.81 21.42
C ALA A 1 -8.16 -2.68 22.36
N ARG A 2 -7.97 -2.35 23.65
CA ARG A 2 -9.05 -2.30 24.66
C ARG A 2 -10.34 -1.54 24.27
N PRO A 3 -10.30 -0.33 23.68
CA PRO A 3 -11.54 0.38 23.31
C PRO A 3 -12.36 -0.31 22.21
N LEU A 4 -11.72 -1.15 21.41
CA LEU A 4 -12.36 -1.92 20.34
C LEU A 4 -12.73 -3.35 20.78
N GLY A 5 -12.41 -3.74 22.03
CA GLY A 5 -12.60 -5.10 22.52
C GLY A 5 -11.79 -6.16 21.78
N GLN A 6 -10.70 -5.79 21.11
CA GLN A 6 -9.87 -6.67 20.28
C GLN A 6 -8.54 -7.01 20.95
N ASP A 7 -7.94 -8.12 20.51
CA ASP A 7 -6.54 -8.44 20.80
C ASP A 7 -5.59 -7.35 20.24
N ILE A 8 -4.40 -7.21 20.84
CA ILE A 8 -3.41 -6.20 20.44
C ILE A 8 -2.93 -6.45 19.00
N VAL A 9 -2.68 -7.70 18.62
CA VAL A 9 -2.19 -8.05 17.28
C VAL A 9 -3.29 -7.79 16.25
N GLU A 10 -4.53 -8.16 16.57
CA GLU A 10 -5.69 -7.90 15.69
C GLU A 10 -5.91 -6.40 15.46
N ALA A 11 -5.85 -5.60 16.53
CA ALA A 11 -6.01 -4.16 16.42
C ALA A 11 -4.88 -3.53 15.59
N ALA A 12 -3.63 -3.96 15.78
CA ALA A 12 -2.49 -3.48 15.00
C ALA A 12 -2.59 -3.86 13.52
N TYR A 13 -3.02 -5.09 13.23
CA TYR A 13 -3.28 -5.53 11.86
C TYR A 13 -4.41 -4.74 11.21
N GLY A 14 -5.46 -4.39 11.97
CA GLY A 14 -6.52 -3.50 11.54
C GLY A 14 -6.00 -2.12 11.10
N VAL A 15 -5.10 -1.52 11.88
CA VAL A 15 -4.45 -0.24 11.53
C VAL A 15 -3.60 -0.39 10.27
N HIS A 16 -2.78 -1.45 10.16
CA HIS A 16 -1.96 -1.71 8.97
C HIS A 16 -2.83 -1.83 7.71
N ARG A 17 -3.94 -2.58 7.77
CA ARG A 17 -4.89 -2.69 6.65
C ARG A 17 -5.51 -1.35 6.29
N LEU A 18 -5.98 -0.59 7.28
CA LEU A 18 -6.61 0.71 7.04
C LEU A 18 -5.66 1.67 6.30
N VAL A 19 -4.40 1.73 6.74
CA VAL A 19 -3.38 2.54 6.07
C VAL A 19 -3.16 2.07 4.63
N ASN A 20 -3.06 0.77 4.38
CA ASN A 20 -2.87 0.25 3.02
C ASN A 20 -4.04 0.58 2.09
N VAL A 21 -5.28 0.48 2.58
CA VAL A 21 -6.48 0.87 1.83
C VAL A 21 -6.43 2.37 1.49
N GLN A 22 -6.08 3.23 2.45
CA GLN A 22 -5.98 4.66 2.22
C GLN A 22 -4.91 5.03 1.18
N VAL A 23 -3.72 4.41 1.26
CA VAL A 23 -2.64 4.62 0.29
C VAL A 23 -3.07 4.15 -1.11
N ALA A 24 -3.69 2.97 -1.20
CA ALA A 24 -4.21 2.44 -2.46
C ALA A 24 -5.25 3.37 -3.08
N GLU A 25 -6.22 3.86 -2.30
CA GLU A 25 -7.23 4.79 -2.79
C GLU A 25 -6.64 6.12 -3.27
N GLY A 26 -5.60 6.63 -2.61
CA GLY A 26 -4.86 7.80 -3.08
C GLY A 26 -4.22 7.58 -4.46
N ILE A 27 -3.57 6.43 -4.66
CA ILE A 27 -2.99 6.06 -5.96
C ILE A 27 -4.10 5.92 -7.02
N ARG A 28 -5.16 5.15 -6.72
CA ARG A 28 -6.31 4.93 -7.61
C ARG A 28 -6.92 6.25 -8.05
N ALA A 29 -7.17 7.18 -7.12
CA ALA A 29 -7.79 8.46 -7.41
C ALA A 29 -6.97 9.27 -8.43
N ILE A 30 -5.64 9.32 -8.27
CA ILE A 30 -4.77 10.04 -9.19
C ILE A 30 -4.72 9.34 -10.54
N THR A 31 -4.48 8.02 -10.56
CA THR A 31 -4.33 7.24 -11.80
C THR A 31 -5.60 7.25 -12.65
N VAL A 32 -6.77 7.07 -12.03
CA VAL A 32 -8.06 7.10 -12.74
C VAL A 32 -8.37 8.50 -13.26
N ARG A 33 -8.07 9.56 -12.49
CA ARG A 33 -8.25 10.95 -12.92
C ARG A 33 -7.42 11.27 -14.17
N GLU A 34 -6.25 10.66 -14.33
CA GLU A 34 -5.41 10.77 -15.52
C GLU A 34 -5.86 9.86 -16.68
N GLY A 35 -6.95 9.09 -16.50
CA GLY A 35 -7.51 8.21 -17.54
C GLY A 35 -6.77 6.87 -17.66
N HIS A 36 -6.02 6.48 -16.63
CA HIS A 36 -5.23 5.26 -16.62
C HIS A 36 -5.87 4.16 -15.75
N ASP A 37 -5.72 2.91 -16.19
CA ASP A 37 -6.06 1.72 -15.40
C ASP A 37 -4.81 1.21 -14.68
N GLN A 38 -4.75 1.36 -13.35
CA GLN A 38 -3.59 0.99 -12.55
C GLN A 38 -3.20 -0.49 -12.69
N ARG A 39 -4.13 -1.38 -13.04
CA ARG A 39 -3.87 -2.82 -13.19
C ARG A 39 -2.90 -3.13 -14.34
N ARG A 40 -2.71 -2.19 -15.26
CA ARG A 40 -1.80 -2.29 -16.41
C ARG A 40 -0.35 -1.90 -16.07
N PHE A 41 -0.09 -1.45 -14.84
CA PHE A 41 1.21 -0.97 -14.39
C PHE A 41 1.83 -1.88 -13.33
N ALA A 42 3.08 -1.59 -12.98
CA ALA A 42 3.75 -2.14 -11.81
C ALA A 42 3.84 -1.06 -10.72
N LEU A 43 3.72 -1.45 -9.45
CA LEU A 43 3.96 -0.55 -8.33
C LEU A 43 5.47 -0.47 -8.06
N LEU A 44 6.08 0.71 -8.26
CA LEU A 44 7.44 0.98 -7.81
C LEU A 44 7.39 1.45 -6.35
N ALA A 45 8.00 0.70 -5.45
CA ALA A 45 7.98 1.02 -4.02
C ALA A 45 9.29 1.69 -3.57
N GLY A 46 9.16 2.84 -2.90
CA GLY A 46 10.26 3.62 -2.34
C GLY A 46 9.94 4.13 -0.93
N GLY A 47 10.95 4.67 -0.25
CA GLY A 47 10.91 5.10 1.14
C GLY A 47 11.17 3.97 2.15
N GLY A 48 11.57 4.34 3.37
CA GLY A 48 11.95 3.36 4.41
C GLY A 48 10.84 2.39 4.82
N ALA A 49 9.56 2.78 4.66
CA ALA A 49 8.41 1.94 5.00
C ALA A 49 7.93 1.06 3.82
N ALA A 50 8.56 1.14 2.63
CA ALA A 50 8.12 0.43 1.43
C ALA A 50 7.89 -1.07 1.67
N GLY A 51 8.82 -1.74 2.36
CA GLY A 51 8.75 -3.18 2.63
C GLY A 51 7.55 -3.60 3.47
N LEU A 52 6.96 -2.68 4.26
CA LEU A 52 5.81 -2.96 5.13
C LEU A 52 4.47 -2.91 4.37
N HIS A 53 4.41 -2.11 3.30
CA HIS A 53 3.13 -1.73 2.67
C HIS A 53 3.02 -2.15 1.20
N ALA A 54 4.13 -2.22 0.46
CA ALA A 54 4.12 -2.33 -1.00
C ALA A 54 3.26 -3.47 -1.54
N VAL A 55 3.38 -4.68 -0.98
CA VAL A 55 2.62 -5.84 -1.44
C VAL A 55 1.13 -5.70 -1.11
N ALA A 56 0.79 -5.18 0.07
CA ALA A 56 -0.60 -4.99 0.47
C ALA A 56 -1.28 -3.92 -0.39
N VAL A 57 -0.62 -2.80 -0.61
CA VAL A 57 -1.11 -1.72 -1.50
C VAL A 57 -1.29 -2.23 -2.93
N ALA A 58 -0.33 -2.97 -3.47
CA ALA A 58 -0.45 -3.53 -4.82
C ALA A 58 -1.63 -4.51 -4.95
N ARG A 59 -1.93 -5.28 -3.90
CA ARG A 59 -3.11 -6.17 -3.86
C ARG A 59 -4.42 -5.38 -3.87
N GLU A 60 -4.54 -4.34 -3.05
CA GLU A 60 -5.72 -3.45 -3.05
C GLU A 60 -5.96 -2.81 -4.44
N LEU A 61 -4.88 -2.53 -5.17
CA LEU A 61 -4.93 -1.97 -6.52
C LEU A 61 -5.14 -3.00 -7.63
N ALA A 62 -5.14 -4.29 -7.31
CA ALA A 62 -5.15 -5.41 -8.25
C ALA A 62 -4.00 -5.36 -9.27
N MET A 63 -2.81 -4.92 -8.84
CA MET A 63 -1.61 -4.87 -9.67
C MET A 63 -0.85 -6.20 -9.61
N ALA A 64 -0.39 -6.69 -10.76
CA ALA A 64 0.29 -7.97 -10.87
C ALA A 64 1.78 -7.93 -10.49
N ARG A 65 2.37 -6.74 -10.35
CA ARG A 65 3.82 -6.58 -10.15
C ARG A 65 4.15 -5.46 -9.18
N VAL A 66 5.08 -5.75 -8.27
CA VAL A 66 5.75 -4.78 -7.40
C VAL A 66 7.24 -4.80 -7.73
N ILE A 67 7.84 -3.62 -7.86
CA ILE A 67 9.27 -3.44 -8.05
C ILE A 67 9.81 -2.78 -6.80
N VAL A 68 10.76 -3.43 -6.14
CA VAL A 68 11.46 -2.91 -4.95
C VAL A 68 12.95 -2.78 -5.31
N PRO A 69 13.43 -1.57 -5.63
CA PRO A 69 14.85 -1.34 -5.90
C PRO A 69 15.71 -1.63 -4.66
N ARG A 70 16.98 -1.99 -4.86
CA ARG A 70 17.94 -2.16 -3.74
C ARG A 70 18.05 -0.91 -2.86
N LEU A 71 17.92 0.27 -3.46
CA LEU A 71 17.98 1.56 -2.78
C LEU A 71 16.60 2.11 -2.41
N ALA A 72 15.55 1.28 -2.40
CA ALA A 72 14.19 1.70 -2.05
C ALA A 72 14.12 2.55 -0.77
N PRO A 73 14.83 2.23 0.34
CA PRO A 73 14.71 3.02 1.58
C PRO A 73 15.11 4.50 1.46
N VAL A 74 15.95 4.85 0.48
CA VAL A 74 16.50 6.20 0.28
C VAL A 74 16.04 6.84 -1.04
N LEU A 75 15.06 6.24 -1.71
CA LEU A 75 14.48 6.75 -2.94
C LEU A 75 13.53 7.92 -2.60
N SER A 76 13.74 9.07 -3.25
CA SER A 76 12.97 10.32 -3.08
C SER A 76 12.21 10.71 -4.35
#